data_AF-A0A830BDR8-F1
#
_entry.id   AF-A0A830BDR8-F1
#
_cell.length_a   1.000
_cell.length_b   1.000
_cell.length_c   1.000
_cell.angle_alpha   90.00
_cell.angle_beta   90.00
_cell.angle_gamma   90.00
#
_symmetry.space_group_name_H-M   'P 1'
#
loop_
_entity.id
_entity.type
_entity.pdbx_description
1 polymer ?
#
loop_
_entity_poly.entity_id
_entity_poly.type
_entity_poly.pdbx_seq_one_letter_code
_entity_poly.pdbx_strand_id
1 'polypeptide(L)'
;MAVASIWPLNHSLSSSTIKPFITPLLAYSYCKHFSSHFRCKISHNNSVAVSPNGGVADRVLTDLQSSGVIACLRSQSAEVAIEAARAALRGGISVLEITMSTPGVFEALQCLVQEYPSASLGVGTVLDRADAKDALKLGAKFLMSPAMVKDILDDVVEGQALYIPGATTPTEILFAYNAGAKIIKIYPVSALGGVDYIAALKKPFPHIPLVASQGITIDTVDQYIARGASAVVLSDAIFDKRAMDERNFVLIRELASFAALKGSEAVRSDPVALLH
;
A
#
# COMPACT_ATOMS: atom_id res chain seq x y z
N MET A 1 -43.07 -37.12 47.94
CA MET A 1 -44.39 -36.56 47.62
C MET A 1 -44.40 -36.17 46.16
N ALA A 2 -45.40 -36.60 45.38
CA ALA A 2 -45.48 -36.38 43.94
C ALA A 2 -46.93 -36.15 43.50
N VAL A 3 -47.14 -35.16 42.63
CA VAL A 3 -48.32 -34.87 41.79
C VAL A 3 -47.77 -33.99 40.65
N ALA A 4 -47.70 -34.31 39.35
CA ALA A 4 -48.29 -35.32 38.48
C ALA A 4 -49.78 -35.15 38.16
N SER A 5 -50.11 -34.53 37.01
CA SER A 5 -51.34 -34.64 36.18
C SER A 5 -51.37 -33.52 35.11
N ILE A 6 -51.97 -33.61 33.91
CA ILE A 6 -52.59 -34.71 33.12
C ILE A 6 -52.57 -34.28 31.62
N TRP A 7 -52.57 -35.25 30.70
CA TRP A 7 -52.84 -35.09 29.24
C TRP A 7 -54.14 -35.85 28.91
N PRO A 8 -54.94 -35.44 27.90
CA PRO A 8 -55.00 -36.22 26.65
C PRO A 8 -55.15 -35.33 25.38
N LEU A 9 -54.59 -35.67 24.21
CA LEU A 9 -54.85 -36.80 23.29
C LEU A 9 -56.27 -36.85 22.69
N ASN A 10 -56.40 -36.53 21.39
CA ASN A 10 -56.71 -37.53 20.34
C ASN A 10 -56.84 -36.97 18.89
N HIS A 11 -56.21 -37.69 17.95
CA HIS A 11 -56.70 -38.19 16.64
C HIS A 11 -57.47 -37.28 15.65
N SER A 12 -57.35 -37.43 14.31
CA SER A 12 -56.57 -38.36 13.45
C SER A 12 -56.64 -37.94 11.97
N LEU A 13 -55.67 -38.40 11.14
CA LEU A 13 -55.78 -38.88 9.73
C LEU A 13 -56.72 -38.13 8.75
N SER A 14 -56.38 -37.78 7.49
CA SER A 14 -55.22 -38.03 6.59
C SER A 14 -55.34 -37.02 5.39
N SER A 15 -54.68 -37.07 4.22
CA SER A 15 -53.92 -38.10 3.49
C SER A 15 -52.94 -37.50 2.42
N SER A 16 -52.53 -38.35 1.47
CA SER A 16 -51.91 -38.16 0.14
C SER A 16 -52.16 -36.81 -0.61
N THR A 17 -51.28 -36.32 -1.49
CA THR A 17 -50.84 -37.02 -2.73
C THR A 17 -49.63 -36.34 -3.45
N ILE A 18 -48.61 -37.14 -3.81
CA ILE A 18 -47.62 -37.00 -4.93
C ILE A 18 -46.56 -35.85 -4.97
N LYS A 19 -45.29 -36.28 -5.10
CA LYS A 19 -44.15 -35.55 -5.71
C LYS A 19 -43.94 -36.02 -7.17
N PRO A 20 -43.29 -35.23 -8.03
CA PRO A 20 -41.94 -35.62 -8.48
C PRO A 20 -40.95 -34.43 -8.35
N PHE A 21 -39.63 -34.54 -8.12
CA PHE A 21 -38.57 -35.46 -8.56
C PHE A 21 -38.16 -35.33 -10.05
N ILE A 22 -37.26 -34.38 -10.34
CA ILE A 22 -36.27 -34.43 -11.44
C ILE A 22 -34.93 -33.90 -10.90
N THR A 23 -33.84 -34.58 -11.23
CA THR A 23 -32.43 -34.31 -10.82
C THR A 23 -31.64 -33.56 -11.92
N PRO A 24 -30.44 -33.01 -11.62
CA PRO A 24 -29.75 -32.03 -12.48
C PRO A 24 -28.79 -32.67 -13.51
N LEU A 25 -28.35 -31.89 -14.53
CA LEU A 25 -26.99 -31.89 -15.11
C LEU A 25 -26.81 -30.85 -16.26
N LEU A 26 -25.64 -30.18 -16.25
CA LEU A 26 -24.85 -29.60 -17.38
C LEU A 26 -25.47 -28.62 -18.42
N ALA A 27 -24.96 -27.37 -18.44
CA ALA A 27 -24.19 -26.72 -19.53
C ALA A 27 -24.17 -25.18 -19.29
N TYR A 28 -23.03 -24.56 -18.95
CA TYR A 28 -21.97 -24.05 -19.84
C TYR A 28 -22.37 -22.87 -20.75
N SER A 29 -21.61 -21.77 -20.64
CA SER A 29 -21.67 -20.53 -21.45
C SER A 29 -22.91 -19.63 -21.30
N TYR A 30 -22.71 -18.42 -20.74
CA TYR A 30 -22.66 -17.21 -21.58
C TYR A 30 -21.94 -16.07 -20.84
N CYS A 31 -20.64 -15.93 -21.12
CA CYS A 31 -19.90 -14.72 -20.82
C CYS A 31 -19.85 -13.86 -22.10
N LYS A 32 -20.37 -12.63 -22.07
CA LYS A 32 -19.93 -11.55 -22.98
C LYS A 32 -20.48 -10.18 -22.60
N HIS A 33 -19.58 -9.19 -22.71
CA HIS A 33 -19.84 -7.76 -22.87
C HIS A 33 -20.38 -6.96 -21.67
N PHE A 34 -19.47 -6.67 -20.74
CA PHE A 34 -19.25 -5.28 -20.35
C PHE A 34 -17.77 -4.94 -20.58
N SER A 35 -17.46 -4.16 -21.61
CA SER A 35 -16.10 -3.65 -21.84
C SER A 35 -16.15 -2.12 -21.84
N SER A 36 -16.05 -1.54 -20.66
CA SER A 36 -15.70 -0.13 -20.49
C SER A 36 -14.22 0.03 -20.80
N HIS A 37 -13.89 0.38 -22.04
CA HIS A 37 -12.54 0.80 -22.43
C HIS A 37 -12.17 2.11 -21.70
N PHE A 38 -11.61 2.00 -20.51
CA PHE A 38 -10.92 3.09 -19.85
C PHE A 38 -9.66 3.42 -20.63
N ARG A 39 -9.72 4.50 -21.43
CA ARG A 39 -8.55 4.99 -22.16
C ARG A 39 -7.58 5.64 -21.19
N CYS A 40 -6.48 4.97 -20.87
CA CYS A 40 -5.23 5.68 -20.60
C CYS A 40 -5.00 6.66 -21.76
N LYS A 41 -4.71 7.94 -21.45
CA LYS A 41 -4.40 8.92 -22.50
C LYS A 41 -2.97 8.68 -22.98
N ILE A 42 -2.82 7.75 -23.93
CA ILE A 42 -1.55 7.46 -24.58
C ILE A 42 -1.05 8.75 -25.28
N SER A 43 -0.08 9.41 -24.66
CA SER A 43 0.74 10.43 -25.29
C SER A 43 2.15 9.89 -25.47
N HIS A 44 2.56 9.66 -26.72
CA HIS A 44 3.94 9.29 -27.02
C HIS A 44 4.83 10.53 -26.88
N ASN A 45 5.68 10.55 -25.85
CA ASN A 45 6.81 11.48 -25.80
C ASN A 45 8.04 10.75 -25.23
N ASN A 46 8.95 10.36 -26.12
CA ASN A 46 10.25 9.82 -25.73
C ASN A 46 11.20 10.98 -25.43
N SER A 47 11.50 11.20 -24.15
CA SER A 47 12.68 11.98 -23.72
C SER A 47 13.09 11.55 -22.32
N VAL A 48 14.04 10.61 -22.19
CA VAL A 48 14.65 10.31 -20.89
C VAL A 48 15.67 11.42 -20.60
N ALA A 49 15.20 12.49 -19.96
CA ALA A 49 16.07 13.54 -19.45
C ALA A 49 16.85 13.00 -18.23
N VAL A 50 18.11 12.60 -18.46
CA VAL A 50 19.03 12.26 -17.37
C VAL A 50 19.39 13.56 -16.64
N SER A 51 19.12 13.60 -15.33
CA SER A 51 19.46 14.70 -14.43
C SER A 51 20.37 14.21 -13.29
N PRO A 52 21.14 15.13 -12.65
CA PRO A 52 22.48 14.81 -12.18
C PRO A 52 22.54 14.00 -10.89
N ASN A 53 23.60 13.19 -10.79
CA ASN A 53 24.15 12.60 -9.57
C ASN A 53 23.16 11.88 -8.64
N GLY A 54 22.46 10.87 -9.17
CA GLY A 54 21.71 9.89 -8.37
C GLY A 54 21.00 8.86 -9.24
N GLY A 55 20.90 7.61 -8.76
CA GLY A 55 20.06 6.59 -9.37
C GLY A 55 18.56 6.91 -9.23
N VAL A 56 17.70 6.10 -9.84
CA VAL A 56 16.26 6.14 -9.55
C VAL A 56 16.02 5.88 -8.07
N ALA A 57 16.74 4.90 -7.50
CA ALA A 57 16.66 4.54 -6.09
C ALA A 57 16.95 5.73 -5.15
N ASP A 58 17.98 6.53 -5.47
CA ASP A 58 18.40 7.67 -4.65
C ASP A 58 17.39 8.82 -4.74
N ARG A 59 16.82 9.05 -5.92
CA ARG A 59 15.72 10.03 -6.08
C ARG A 59 14.49 9.65 -5.25
N VAL A 60 14.05 8.39 -5.27
CA VAL A 60 12.91 7.96 -4.41
C VAL A 60 13.24 8.13 -2.92
N LEU A 61 14.49 7.83 -2.52
CA LEU A 61 14.93 8.00 -1.14
C LEU A 61 14.93 9.50 -0.73
N THR A 62 15.40 10.39 -1.60
CA THR A 62 15.30 11.84 -1.39
C THR A 62 13.85 12.32 -1.34
N ASP A 63 12.99 11.85 -2.25
CA ASP A 63 11.57 12.21 -2.30
C ASP A 63 10.84 11.83 -1.00
N LEU A 64 11.05 10.61 -0.50
CA LEU A 64 10.38 10.13 0.72
C LEU A 64 10.91 10.82 1.98
N GLN A 65 12.22 11.09 2.04
CA GLN A 65 12.83 11.82 3.16
C GLN A 65 12.39 13.29 3.18
N SER A 66 12.16 13.89 2.00
CA SER A 66 11.69 15.27 1.88
C SER A 66 10.17 15.41 2.12
N SER A 67 9.38 14.40 1.76
CA SER A 67 7.92 14.40 1.96
C SER A 67 7.50 13.97 3.37
N GLY A 68 8.28 13.11 4.03
CA GLY A 68 7.92 12.46 5.31
C GLY A 68 6.75 11.47 5.20
N VAL A 69 6.15 11.28 4.02
CA VAL A 69 4.92 10.51 3.82
C VAL A 69 4.99 9.67 2.53
N ILE A 70 4.60 8.41 2.65
CA ILE A 70 4.34 7.49 1.54
C ILE A 70 2.85 7.13 1.56
N ALA A 71 2.13 7.34 0.46
CA ALA A 71 0.75 6.89 0.34
C ALA A 71 0.69 5.41 -0.06
N CYS A 72 -0.07 4.59 0.68
CA CYS A 72 -0.26 3.17 0.42
C CYS A 72 -1.68 2.89 -0.06
N LEU A 73 -1.82 2.64 -1.36
CA LEU A 73 -3.12 2.42 -1.99
C LEU A 73 -3.50 0.94 -2.03
N ARG A 74 -4.70 0.65 -1.54
CA ARG A 74 -5.40 -0.62 -1.72
C ARG A 74 -6.79 -0.34 -2.27
N SER A 75 -7.18 -1.06 -3.31
CA SER A 75 -8.45 -0.85 -4.00
C SER A 75 -9.09 -2.18 -4.39
N GLN A 76 -10.41 -2.16 -4.59
CA GLN A 76 -11.17 -3.31 -5.09
C GLN A 76 -11.01 -3.52 -6.60
N SER A 77 -10.50 -2.52 -7.34
CA SER A 77 -10.21 -2.61 -8.77
C SER A 77 -9.14 -1.61 -9.24
N ALA A 78 -8.53 -1.87 -10.40
CA ALA A 78 -7.62 -0.96 -11.07
C ALA A 78 -8.26 0.40 -11.42
N GLU A 79 -9.53 0.42 -11.84
CA GLU A 79 -10.26 1.65 -12.15
C GLU A 79 -10.29 2.62 -10.95
N VAL A 80 -10.74 2.12 -9.79
CA VAL A 80 -10.82 2.91 -8.55
C VAL A 80 -9.42 3.24 -8.04
N ALA A 81 -8.43 2.36 -8.25
CA ALA A 81 -7.04 2.64 -7.90
C ALA A 81 -6.46 3.81 -8.70
N ILE A 82 -6.68 3.83 -10.02
CA ILE A 82 -6.21 4.90 -10.90
C ILE A 82 -6.80 6.25 -10.50
N GLU A 83 -8.11 6.34 -10.27
CA GLU A 83 -8.75 7.61 -9.86
C GLU A 83 -8.31 8.07 -8.47
N ALA A 84 -8.20 7.15 -7.51
CA ALA A 84 -7.71 7.46 -6.16
C ALA A 84 -6.25 7.92 -6.17
N ALA A 85 -5.37 7.25 -6.93
CA ALA A 85 -3.98 7.66 -7.08
C ALA A 85 -3.87 9.02 -7.78
N ARG A 86 -4.62 9.24 -8.88
CA ARG A 86 -4.72 10.56 -9.54
C ARG A 86 -5.15 11.65 -8.55
N ALA A 87 -6.09 11.37 -7.66
CA ALA A 87 -6.52 12.31 -6.63
C ALA A 87 -5.42 12.58 -5.58
N ALA A 88 -4.74 11.54 -5.09
CA ALA A 88 -3.66 11.67 -4.12
C ALA A 88 -2.45 12.44 -4.68
N LEU A 89 -2.04 12.14 -5.92
CA LEU A 89 -0.97 12.83 -6.63
C LEU A 89 -1.32 14.32 -6.85
N ARG A 90 -2.57 14.64 -7.25
CA ARG A 90 -3.07 16.02 -7.31
C ARG A 90 -3.19 16.71 -5.94
N GLY A 91 -3.25 15.96 -4.84
CA GLY A 91 -3.16 16.47 -3.48
C GLY A 91 -1.76 16.94 -3.10
N GLY A 92 -0.72 16.47 -3.80
CA GLY A 92 0.68 16.78 -3.51
C GLY A 92 1.50 15.59 -2.99
N ILE A 93 0.94 14.38 -2.99
CA ILE A 93 1.72 13.17 -2.68
C ILE A 93 2.77 12.95 -3.78
N SER A 94 4.04 12.90 -3.40
CA SER A 94 5.17 12.60 -4.29
C SER A 94 5.52 11.11 -4.38
N VAL A 95 5.29 10.36 -3.29
CA VAL A 95 5.62 8.92 -3.16
C VAL A 95 4.37 8.10 -2.90
N LEU A 96 4.02 7.19 -3.81
CA LEU A 96 2.81 6.37 -3.74
C LEU A 96 3.08 4.92 -4.16
N GLU A 97 2.69 3.96 -3.31
CA GLU A 97 2.65 2.54 -3.67
C GLU A 97 1.21 2.09 -3.96
N ILE A 98 1.06 1.16 -4.92
CA ILE A 98 -0.19 0.40 -5.11
C ILE A 98 0.07 -1.03 -4.64
N THR A 99 -0.79 -1.56 -3.78
CA THR A 99 -0.57 -2.88 -3.16
C THR A 99 -0.98 -4.02 -4.10
N MET A 100 -0.19 -5.11 -4.13
CA MET A 100 -0.43 -6.33 -4.94
C MET A 100 -1.81 -6.97 -4.71
N SER A 101 -2.41 -6.72 -3.56
CA SER A 101 -3.80 -7.10 -3.24
C SER A 101 -4.88 -6.37 -4.05
N THR A 102 -4.51 -5.35 -4.83
CA THR A 102 -5.43 -4.61 -5.71
C THR A 102 -5.62 -5.37 -7.03
N PRO A 103 -6.83 -5.82 -7.38
CA PRO A 103 -7.07 -6.47 -8.67
C PRO A 103 -6.70 -5.53 -9.83
N GLY A 104 -5.79 -5.98 -10.71
CA GLY A 104 -5.26 -5.16 -11.80
C GLY A 104 -4.18 -4.14 -11.38
N VAL A 105 -3.46 -4.37 -10.27
CA VAL A 105 -2.35 -3.53 -9.78
C VAL A 105 -1.36 -3.10 -10.89
N PHE A 106 -1.01 -3.99 -11.81
CA PHE A 106 -0.07 -3.73 -12.90
C PHE A 106 -0.67 -2.83 -14.00
N GLU A 107 -1.97 -2.95 -14.30
CA GLU A 107 -2.67 -2.05 -15.22
C GLU A 107 -2.73 -0.62 -14.64
N ALA A 108 -3.02 -0.51 -13.34
CA ALA A 108 -3.02 0.75 -12.62
C ALA A 108 -1.64 1.40 -12.59
N LEU A 109 -0.59 0.63 -12.25
CA LEU A 109 0.80 1.08 -12.27
C LEU A 109 1.20 1.61 -13.66
N GLN A 110 0.94 0.83 -14.71
CA GLN A 110 1.32 1.21 -16.08
C GLN A 110 0.65 2.53 -16.51
N CYS A 111 -0.64 2.69 -16.22
CA CYS A 111 -1.37 3.93 -16.50
C CYS A 111 -0.78 5.13 -15.73
N LEU A 112 -0.51 4.96 -14.43
CA LEU A 112 -0.02 6.06 -13.58
C LEU A 112 1.42 6.45 -13.87
N VAL A 113 2.30 5.49 -14.21
CA VAL A 113 3.69 5.76 -14.65
C VAL A 113 3.71 6.55 -15.96
N GLN A 114 2.78 6.28 -16.88
CA GLN A 114 2.65 7.04 -18.13
C GLN A 114 2.13 8.47 -17.90
N GLU A 115 1.19 8.66 -16.98
CA GLU A 115 0.58 9.98 -16.69
C GLU A 115 1.42 10.86 -15.74
N TYR A 116 2.17 10.25 -14.82
CA TYR A 116 2.95 10.94 -13.79
C TYR A 116 4.42 10.46 -13.76
N PRO A 117 5.17 10.56 -14.87
CA PRO A 117 6.54 10.02 -14.98
C PRO A 117 7.53 10.67 -13.98
N SER A 118 7.22 11.84 -13.44
CA SER A 118 8.01 12.47 -12.37
C SER A 118 7.74 11.89 -10.99
N ALA A 119 6.51 11.46 -10.68
CA ALA A 119 6.13 10.96 -9.36
C ALA A 119 6.85 9.66 -9.01
N SER A 120 7.19 9.49 -7.73
CA SER A 120 7.79 8.26 -7.23
C SER A 120 6.69 7.21 -6.99
N LEU A 121 6.44 6.42 -8.03
CA LEU A 121 5.42 5.37 -8.06
C LEU A 121 6.05 3.99 -7.85
N GLY A 122 5.39 3.14 -7.06
CA GLY A 122 5.89 1.81 -6.72
C GLY A 122 4.80 0.79 -6.46
N VAL A 123 5.23 -0.43 -6.12
CA VAL A 123 4.33 -1.54 -5.79
C VAL A 123 4.60 -2.05 -4.39
N GLY A 124 3.52 -2.22 -3.63
CA GLY A 124 3.54 -2.65 -2.24
C GLY A 124 3.06 -4.08 -2.04
N THR A 125 3.49 -4.72 -0.95
CA THR A 125 3.16 -6.14 -0.68
C THR A 125 3.74 -7.08 -1.75
N VAL A 126 4.93 -6.76 -2.27
CA VAL A 126 5.66 -7.64 -3.18
C VAL A 126 6.33 -8.74 -2.35
N LEU A 127 5.99 -10.00 -2.61
CA LEU A 127 6.42 -11.15 -1.80
C LEU A 127 7.40 -12.07 -2.52
N ASP A 128 7.54 -11.94 -3.84
CA ASP A 128 8.45 -12.76 -4.63
C ASP A 128 9.14 -11.98 -5.78
N ARG A 129 10.06 -12.69 -6.41
CA ARG A 129 10.95 -12.22 -7.49
C ARG A 129 10.24 -12.00 -8.82
N ALA A 130 9.12 -12.68 -9.09
CA ALA A 130 8.38 -12.55 -10.34
C ALA A 130 7.56 -11.25 -10.32
N ASP A 131 6.78 -11.02 -9.26
CA ASP A 131 6.02 -9.77 -9.08
C ASP A 131 6.95 -8.55 -9.06
N ALA A 132 8.11 -8.65 -8.40
CA ALA A 132 9.14 -7.61 -8.41
C ALA A 132 9.59 -7.27 -9.84
N LYS A 133 9.89 -8.28 -10.66
CA LYS A 133 10.32 -8.07 -12.06
C LYS A 133 9.24 -7.43 -12.91
N ASP A 134 7.99 -7.84 -12.74
CA ASP A 134 6.89 -7.33 -13.56
C ASP A 134 6.53 -5.89 -13.17
N ALA A 135 6.58 -5.53 -11.88
CA ALA A 135 6.50 -4.15 -11.42
C ALA A 135 7.60 -3.27 -12.04
N LEU A 136 8.86 -3.72 -12.01
CA LEU A 136 10.01 -2.97 -12.54
C LEU A 136 9.94 -2.77 -14.06
N LYS A 137 9.54 -3.81 -14.82
CA LYS A 137 9.31 -3.70 -16.29
C LYS A 137 8.26 -2.65 -16.65
N LEU A 138 7.29 -2.42 -15.77
CA LEU A 138 6.21 -1.44 -15.93
C LEU A 138 6.59 -0.04 -15.39
N GLY A 139 7.83 0.13 -14.92
CA GLY A 139 8.37 1.42 -14.49
C GLY A 139 8.12 1.77 -13.03
N ALA A 140 7.84 0.79 -12.16
CA ALA A 140 7.92 0.99 -10.71
C ALA A 140 9.32 1.49 -10.33
N LYS A 141 9.39 2.64 -9.66
CA LYS A 141 10.64 3.24 -9.16
C LYS A 141 11.05 2.68 -7.81
N PHE A 142 10.10 2.07 -7.09
CA PHE A 142 10.36 1.37 -5.84
C PHE A 142 9.42 0.20 -5.61
N LEU A 143 9.83 -0.70 -4.71
CA LEU A 143 9.07 -1.86 -4.26
C LEU A 143 9.06 -1.87 -2.73
N MET A 144 7.92 -2.19 -2.11
CA MET A 144 7.85 -2.46 -0.67
C MET A 144 7.30 -3.85 -0.37
N SER A 145 7.79 -4.43 0.72
CA SER A 145 7.32 -5.73 1.23
C SER A 145 7.00 -5.62 2.72
N PRO A 146 6.05 -6.40 3.27
CA PRO A 146 5.85 -6.51 4.72
C PRO A 146 6.97 -7.27 5.44
N ALA A 147 7.87 -7.93 4.72
CA ALA A 147 9.01 -8.68 5.24
C ALA A 147 10.27 -8.45 4.38
N MET A 148 11.40 -9.04 4.78
CA MET A 148 12.63 -9.06 3.98
C MET A 148 12.61 -10.25 3.02
N VAL A 149 12.52 -9.97 1.72
CA VAL A 149 12.60 -10.97 0.65
C VAL A 149 13.96 -10.81 -0.05
N LYS A 150 14.94 -11.63 0.35
CA LYS A 150 16.32 -11.48 -0.13
C LYS A 150 16.45 -11.56 -1.65
N ASP A 151 15.71 -12.48 -2.28
CA ASP A 151 15.68 -12.65 -3.73
C ASP A 151 15.20 -11.42 -4.52
N ILE A 152 14.50 -10.47 -3.88
CA ILE A 152 14.17 -9.17 -4.49
C ILE A 152 15.37 -8.23 -4.37
N LEU A 153 16.00 -8.14 -3.20
CA LEU A 153 17.17 -7.28 -2.98
C LEU A 153 18.36 -7.67 -3.87
N ASP A 154 18.58 -8.97 -4.06
CA ASP A 154 19.66 -9.51 -4.90
C ASP A 154 19.44 -9.24 -6.40
N ASP A 155 18.19 -9.06 -6.83
CA ASP A 155 17.80 -8.86 -8.24
C ASP A 155 17.59 -7.39 -8.63
N VAL A 156 17.31 -6.52 -7.67
CA VAL A 156 17.20 -5.07 -7.92
C VAL A 156 18.60 -4.53 -8.17
N VAL A 157 18.94 -4.40 -9.46
CA VAL A 157 20.19 -3.80 -9.92
C VAL A 157 20.37 -2.43 -9.28
N GLU A 158 21.56 -2.19 -8.74
CA GLU A 158 21.87 -0.98 -7.99
C GLU A 158 21.49 0.30 -8.76
N GLY A 159 20.73 1.17 -8.10
CA GLY A 159 20.26 2.44 -8.67
C GLY A 159 19.05 2.35 -9.60
N GLN A 160 18.60 1.17 -10.04
CA GLN A 160 17.43 1.05 -10.94
C GLN A 160 16.09 1.26 -10.22
N ALA A 161 15.97 0.81 -8.97
CA ALA A 161 14.80 1.05 -8.11
C ALA A 161 15.19 0.96 -6.63
N LEU A 162 14.37 1.54 -5.75
CA LEU A 162 14.51 1.40 -4.31
C LEU A 162 13.72 0.18 -3.81
N TYR A 163 14.36 -0.77 -3.13
CA TYR A 163 13.64 -1.81 -2.40
C TYR A 163 13.55 -1.44 -0.91
N ILE A 164 12.34 -1.49 -0.36
CA ILE A 164 12.04 -1.20 1.04
C ILE A 164 11.50 -2.50 1.70
N PRO A 165 12.39 -3.37 2.20
CA PRO A 165 11.98 -4.58 2.91
C PRO A 165 11.33 -4.25 4.25
N GLY A 166 10.41 -5.11 4.68
CA GLY A 166 9.78 -5.04 5.99
C GLY A 166 10.59 -5.76 7.07
N ALA A 167 10.56 -5.24 8.29
CA ALA A 167 11.14 -5.85 9.48
C ALA A 167 10.31 -5.54 10.73
N THR A 168 10.40 -6.41 11.72
CA THR A 168 9.82 -6.23 13.06
C THR A 168 10.89 -6.08 14.13
N THR A 169 12.01 -6.82 14.06
CA THR A 169 13.00 -6.91 15.15
C THR A 169 14.34 -6.23 14.83
N PRO A 170 15.14 -5.86 15.86
CA PRO A 170 16.51 -5.36 15.66
C PRO A 170 17.40 -6.26 14.77
N THR A 171 17.27 -7.58 14.88
CA THR A 171 18.04 -8.54 14.08
C THR A 171 17.64 -8.48 12.61
N GLU A 172 16.35 -8.39 12.31
CA GLU A 172 15.84 -8.28 10.93
C GLU A 172 16.23 -6.95 10.28
N ILE A 173 16.17 -5.85 11.04
CA ILE A 173 16.59 -4.52 10.58
C ILE A 173 18.07 -4.51 10.23
N LEU A 174 18.93 -5.01 11.14
CA LEU A 174 20.37 -5.08 10.91
C LEU A 174 20.74 -6.03 9.76
N PHE A 175 20.03 -7.16 9.63
CA PHE A 175 20.20 -8.09 8.51
C PHE A 175 19.86 -7.44 7.17
N ALA A 176 18.69 -6.78 7.07
CA ALA A 176 18.27 -6.11 5.84
C ALA A 176 19.23 -4.97 5.46
N TYR A 177 19.65 -4.15 6.43
CA TYR A 177 20.62 -3.07 6.20
C TYR A 177 21.97 -3.60 5.72
N ASN A 178 22.54 -4.60 6.41
CA ASN A 178 23.81 -5.22 6.02
C ASN A 178 23.75 -5.95 4.68
N ALA A 179 22.56 -6.39 4.24
CA ALA A 179 22.34 -6.96 2.91
C ALA A 179 22.26 -5.91 1.79
N GLY A 180 22.25 -4.61 2.13
CA GLY A 180 22.25 -3.50 1.16
C GLY A 180 20.94 -2.70 1.09
N ALA A 181 19.94 -2.98 1.94
CA ALA A 181 18.72 -2.19 1.96
C ALA A 181 18.97 -0.76 2.45
N LYS A 182 18.74 0.24 1.59
CA LYS A 182 18.96 1.66 1.90
C LYS A 182 18.02 2.22 2.97
N ILE A 183 16.85 1.59 3.17
CA ILE A 183 15.82 1.98 4.13
C ILE A 183 14.92 0.79 4.47
N ILE A 184 14.50 0.66 5.74
CA ILE A 184 13.74 -0.49 6.23
C ILE A 184 12.35 -0.05 6.70
N LYS A 185 11.31 -0.79 6.30
CA LYS A 185 9.92 -0.59 6.75
C LYS A 185 9.68 -1.33 8.07
N ILE A 186 9.35 -0.60 9.13
CA ILE A 186 8.89 -1.17 10.39
C ILE A 186 7.39 -1.43 10.27
N TYR A 187 7.00 -2.71 10.28
CA TYR A 187 5.63 -3.15 10.02
C TYR A 187 5.35 -4.46 10.79
N PRO A 188 4.21 -4.60 11.50
CA PRO A 188 3.15 -3.61 11.74
C PRO A 188 3.46 -2.70 12.95
N VAL A 189 3.86 -1.44 12.74
CA VAL A 189 4.42 -0.60 13.82
C VAL A 189 3.46 -0.34 14.98
N SER A 190 2.16 -0.14 14.72
CA SER A 190 1.17 0.12 15.78
C SER A 190 1.04 -1.02 16.78
N ALA A 191 1.19 -2.27 16.33
CA ALA A 191 1.16 -3.46 17.20
C ALA A 191 2.47 -3.68 17.98
N LEU A 192 3.55 -2.99 17.62
CA LEU A 192 4.88 -3.09 18.25
C LEU A 192 5.15 -1.97 19.28
N GLY A 193 4.19 -1.04 19.47
CA GLY A 193 4.35 0.13 20.35
C GLY A 193 4.46 1.47 19.62
N GLY A 194 4.28 1.50 18.29
CA GLY A 194 4.15 2.73 17.52
C GLY A 194 5.37 3.64 17.60
N VAL A 195 5.13 4.90 17.98
CA VAL A 195 6.12 5.98 18.09
C VAL A 195 7.28 5.60 19.04
N ASP A 196 6.96 4.98 20.19
CA ASP A 196 7.97 4.57 21.17
C ASP A 196 8.83 3.41 20.66
N TYR A 197 8.29 2.57 19.79
CA TYR A 197 9.07 1.48 19.16
C TYR A 197 10.10 2.02 18.18
N ILE A 198 9.73 3.00 17.35
CA ILE A 198 10.68 3.71 16.48
C ILE A 198 11.77 4.38 17.34
N ALA A 199 11.38 5.11 18.39
CA ALA A 199 12.33 5.75 19.30
C ALA A 199 13.29 4.74 19.98
N ALA A 200 12.82 3.54 20.31
CA ALA A 200 13.63 2.47 20.86
C ALA A 200 14.63 1.90 19.83
N LEU A 201 14.21 1.69 18.58
CA LEU A 201 15.05 1.20 17.49
C LEU A 201 16.14 2.19 17.06
N LYS A 202 15.85 3.51 17.10
CA LYS A 202 16.83 4.54 16.74
C LYS A 202 17.97 4.72 17.75
N LYS A 203 17.84 4.18 18.98
CA LYS A 203 18.93 4.19 19.99
C LYS A 203 20.16 3.36 19.55
N PRO A 204 20.04 2.06 19.21
CA PRO A 204 21.15 1.29 18.64
C PRO A 204 21.41 1.60 17.16
N PHE A 205 20.40 2.07 16.42
CA PHE A 205 20.49 2.28 14.97
C PHE A 205 20.22 3.74 14.54
N PRO A 206 20.99 4.74 15.05
CA PRO A 206 20.75 6.14 14.69
C PRO A 206 20.96 6.41 13.20
N HIS A 207 21.88 5.68 12.55
CA HIS A 207 22.25 5.84 11.14
C HIS A 207 21.36 5.07 10.16
N ILE A 208 20.55 4.09 10.61
CA ILE A 208 19.68 3.30 9.71
C ILE A 208 18.39 4.10 9.42
N PRO A 209 18.04 4.38 8.15
CA PRO A 209 16.76 4.99 7.81
C PRO A 209 15.61 4.01 8.01
N LEU A 210 14.53 4.48 8.66
CA LEU A 210 13.36 3.66 9.00
C LEU A 210 12.07 4.32 8.49
N VAL A 211 11.15 3.53 7.95
CA VAL A 211 9.78 3.96 7.63
C VAL A 211 8.80 3.29 8.59
N ALA A 212 7.98 4.07 9.29
CA ALA A 212 6.93 3.51 10.14
C ALA A 212 5.68 3.17 9.30
N SER A 213 5.06 2.00 9.51
CA SER A 213 3.93 1.55 8.66
C SER A 213 2.87 0.74 9.41
N GLN A 214 1.62 0.93 9.01
CA GLN A 214 0.36 0.36 9.55
C GLN A 214 -0.10 1.04 10.86
N GLY A 215 -1.34 1.53 10.85
CA GLY A 215 -2.02 2.12 12.02
C GLY A 215 -1.62 3.56 12.33
N ILE A 216 -1.18 4.32 11.32
CA ILE A 216 -0.76 5.71 11.45
C ILE A 216 -1.84 6.63 10.87
N THR A 217 -2.12 7.74 11.57
CA THR A 217 -3.04 8.81 11.14
C THR A 217 -2.26 10.03 10.66
N ILE A 218 -2.90 10.95 9.93
CA ILE A 218 -2.25 12.20 9.52
C ILE A 218 -1.81 13.03 10.74
N ASP A 219 -2.60 13.04 11.82
CA ASP A 219 -2.32 13.80 13.04
C ASP A 219 -1.21 13.21 13.93
N THR A 220 -0.63 12.06 13.56
CA THR A 220 0.49 11.43 14.28
C THR A 220 1.79 11.40 13.48
N VAL A 221 1.79 11.93 12.24
CA VAL A 221 2.96 11.97 11.33
C VAL A 221 4.17 12.61 12.03
N ASP A 222 3.97 13.79 12.62
CA ASP A 222 4.98 14.58 13.32
C ASP A 222 5.66 13.81 14.46
N GLN A 223 4.88 13.07 15.25
CA GLN A 223 5.37 12.27 16.36
C GLN A 223 6.30 11.14 15.91
N TYR A 224 6.02 10.51 14.76
CA TYR A 224 6.91 9.48 14.20
C TYR A 224 8.20 10.09 13.64
N ILE A 225 8.11 11.18 12.87
CA ILE A 225 9.28 11.86 12.30
C ILE A 225 10.21 12.37 13.41
N ALA A 226 9.67 13.06 14.42
CA ALA A 226 10.43 13.56 15.57
C ALA A 226 11.07 12.47 16.46
N ARG A 227 10.75 11.18 16.24
CA ARG A 227 11.45 10.03 16.86
C ARG A 227 12.44 9.33 15.92
N GLY A 228 12.71 9.90 14.75
CA GLY A 228 13.72 9.45 13.79
C GLY A 228 13.20 8.47 12.73
N ALA A 229 11.89 8.41 12.48
CA ALA A 229 11.38 7.84 11.24
C ALA A 229 11.69 8.80 10.07
N SER A 230 12.20 8.26 8.96
CA SER A 230 12.46 9.02 7.74
C SER A 230 11.18 9.31 6.94
N ALA A 231 10.15 8.47 7.09
CA ALA A 231 8.80 8.71 6.58
C ALA A 231 7.79 7.83 7.34
N VAL A 232 6.51 8.11 7.17
CA VAL A 232 5.40 7.23 7.55
C VAL A 232 4.59 6.76 6.35
N VAL A 233 4.03 5.55 6.43
CA VAL A 233 3.09 5.02 5.42
C VAL A 233 1.66 5.28 5.86
N LEU A 234 0.90 6.02 5.05
CA LEU A 234 -0.52 6.31 5.25
C LEU A 234 -1.36 5.55 4.22
N SER A 235 -2.22 4.64 4.70
CA SER A 235 -3.22 3.93 3.89
C SER A 235 -4.58 4.60 4.07
N ASP A 236 -5.41 4.08 4.97
CA ASP A 236 -6.81 4.46 5.19
C ASP A 236 -6.99 5.92 5.63
N ALA A 237 -5.92 6.56 6.14
CA ALA A 237 -5.90 7.97 6.50
C ALA A 237 -5.90 8.92 5.27
N ILE A 238 -5.47 8.43 4.09
CA ILE A 238 -5.59 9.13 2.80
C ILE A 238 -6.70 8.48 1.97
N PHE A 239 -6.67 7.15 1.88
CA PHE A 239 -7.63 6.34 1.13
C PHE A 239 -8.77 5.88 2.04
N ASP A 240 -9.52 6.86 2.57
CA ASP A 240 -10.66 6.59 3.45
C ASP A 240 -11.63 5.60 2.79
N LYS A 241 -12.00 4.55 3.52
CA LYS A 241 -12.77 3.42 2.97
C LYS A 241 -14.11 3.88 2.40
N ARG A 242 -14.82 4.76 3.11
CA ARG A 242 -16.11 5.27 2.65
C ARG A 242 -15.93 6.15 1.42
N ALA A 243 -14.93 7.03 1.40
CA ALA A 243 -14.61 7.86 0.25
C ALA A 243 -14.23 7.03 -0.99
N MET A 244 -13.51 5.92 -0.81
CA MET A 244 -13.18 4.97 -1.88
C MET A 244 -14.42 4.26 -2.41
N ASP A 245 -15.28 3.74 -1.52
CA ASP A 245 -16.52 3.04 -1.89
C ASP A 245 -17.55 3.98 -2.57
N GLU A 246 -17.70 5.22 -2.08
CA GLU A 246 -18.55 6.27 -2.65
C GLU A 246 -17.91 6.98 -3.87
N ARG A 247 -16.68 6.61 -4.26
CA ARG A 247 -15.88 7.27 -5.31
C ARG A 247 -15.70 8.78 -5.10
N ASN A 248 -15.67 9.23 -3.86
CA ASN A 248 -15.43 10.62 -3.45
C ASN A 248 -13.94 10.99 -3.53
N PHE A 249 -13.42 11.05 -4.76
CA PHE A 249 -12.03 11.40 -5.04
C PHE A 249 -11.67 12.87 -4.73
N VAL A 250 -12.66 13.72 -4.43
CA VAL A 250 -12.42 15.08 -3.90
C VAL A 250 -11.87 14.99 -2.47
N LEU A 251 -12.51 14.20 -1.61
CA LEU A 251 -12.05 13.95 -0.25
C LEU A 251 -10.67 13.26 -0.23
N ILE A 252 -10.43 12.28 -1.12
CA ILE A 252 -9.10 11.65 -1.26
C ILE A 252 -8.01 12.69 -1.56
N ARG A 253 -8.27 13.65 -2.46
CA ARG A 253 -7.33 14.75 -2.76
C ARG A 253 -7.07 15.64 -1.54
N GLU A 254 -8.11 15.94 -0.76
CA GLU A 254 -8.01 16.81 0.42
C GLU A 254 -7.24 16.14 1.57
N LEU A 255 -7.53 14.87 1.87
CA LEU A 255 -6.76 14.07 2.82
C LEU A 255 -5.30 13.92 2.39
N ALA A 256 -5.05 13.64 1.10
CA ALA A 256 -3.70 13.58 0.53
C ALA A 256 -2.94 14.91 0.64
N SER A 257 -3.63 16.05 0.48
CA SER A 257 -3.03 17.38 0.60
C SER A 257 -2.68 17.72 2.04
N PHE A 258 -3.57 17.41 2.98
CA PHE A 258 -3.28 17.55 4.41
C PHE A 258 -2.12 16.65 4.85
N ALA A 259 -2.08 15.40 4.38
CA ALA A 259 -0.99 14.46 4.62
C ALA A 259 0.36 14.97 4.07
N ALA A 260 0.40 15.43 2.82
CA ALA A 260 1.62 15.94 2.18
C ALA A 260 2.15 17.21 2.89
N LEU A 261 1.24 18.12 3.30
CA LEU A 261 1.61 19.28 4.10
C LEU A 261 2.24 18.86 5.43
N LYS A 262 1.53 18.02 6.21
CA LYS A 262 1.97 17.53 7.52
C LYS A 262 3.31 16.81 7.49
N GLY A 263 3.54 15.93 6.52
CA GLY A 263 4.82 15.26 6.34
C GLY A 263 5.96 16.25 6.09
N SER A 264 5.77 17.18 5.13
CA SER A 264 6.80 18.16 4.81
C SER A 264 7.08 19.17 5.93
N GLU A 265 6.05 19.52 6.74
CA GLU A 265 6.20 20.35 7.94
C GLU A 265 6.97 19.63 9.03
N ALA A 266 6.64 18.35 9.28
CA ALA A 266 7.33 17.52 10.26
C ALA A 266 8.83 17.37 9.92
N VAL A 267 9.16 17.07 8.66
CA VAL A 267 10.55 16.97 8.19
C VAL A 267 11.29 18.30 8.33
N ARG A 268 10.71 19.43 7.91
CA ARG A 268 11.34 20.75 8.06
C ARG A 268 11.53 21.18 9.53
N SER A 269 10.74 20.63 10.44
CA SER A 269 10.77 20.96 11.87
C SER A 269 11.62 19.98 12.69
N ASP A 270 12.14 18.91 12.08
CA ASP A 270 12.98 17.93 12.78
C ASP A 270 14.36 18.52 13.11
N PRO A 271 14.71 18.70 14.40
CA PRO A 271 16.02 19.21 14.78
C PRO A 271 17.18 18.29 14.37
N VAL A 272 16.93 17.01 14.05
CA VAL A 272 17.96 16.08 13.54
C VAL A 272 18.30 16.39 12.07
N ALA A 273 17.33 16.86 11.28
CA ALA A 273 17.53 17.25 9.88
C ALA A 273 18.33 18.57 9.74
N LEU A 274 18.37 19.40 10.78
CA LEU A 274 19.10 20.69 10.82
C LEU A 274 20.60 20.55 11.17
N LEU A 275 21.11 19.32 11.31
CA LEU A 275 22.50 19.02 11.70
C LEU A 275 23.34 18.37 10.57
N HIS A 276 22.80 18.33 9.34
CA HIS A 276 23.44 17.79 8.14
C HIS A 276 23.42 18.81 6.99
#